data_AF-A0A6P4ETB1-F1
#
_entry.id   AF-A0A6P4ETB1-F1
#
_cell.length_a   1.000
_cell.length_b   1.000
_cell.length_c   1.000
_cell.angle_alpha   90.00
_cell.angle_beta   90.00
_cell.angle_gamma   90.00
#
_symmetry.space_group_name_H-M   'P 1'
#
loop_
_entity.id
_entity.type
_entity.pdbx_description
1 polymer ?
#
loop_
_entity_poly.entity_id
_entity_poly.type
_entity_poly.pdbx_seq_one_letter_code
_entity_poly.pdbx_strand_id
1 'polypeptide(L)'
;MSSRMCVVLGLLYFASVCSGRMEPGEVLLVIACPPLPRQAKDECFALSDSVRKQHRQLERAEIFPGDYVLKVHVMQELFNYWTLLDALPHLRGQTRLLNARTEWIIWCQHNTRVSSLRGLLEQLRRQDSGELSFHGHALYDSEATIIHHFSNYKDPQRFPYPMLSAGVVFTGVLLRR
;
A
#
# COMPACT_ATOMS: atom_id res chain seq x y z
N MET A 1 -58.90 -37.94 -17.14
CA MET A 1 -57.51 -38.01 -17.63
C MET A 1 -57.07 -36.59 -17.99
N SER A 2 -56.51 -35.91 -16.99
CA SER A 2 -55.14 -35.38 -16.95
C SER A 2 -55.00 -34.00 -17.59
N SER A 3 -55.22 -33.00 -16.73
CA SER A 3 -54.74 -31.63 -16.87
C SER A 3 -53.22 -31.62 -16.79
N ARG A 4 -52.56 -30.94 -17.75
CA ARG A 4 -51.19 -30.44 -17.59
C ARG A 4 -51.12 -29.01 -18.12
N MET A 5 -51.47 -28.08 -17.24
CA MET A 5 -50.99 -26.70 -17.30
C MET A 5 -49.46 -26.73 -17.24
N CYS A 6 -48.80 -26.41 -18.35
CA CYS A 6 -47.40 -26.03 -18.33
C CYS A 6 -47.29 -24.63 -17.73
N VAL A 7 -47.11 -24.56 -16.42
CA VAL A 7 -46.72 -23.33 -15.73
C VAL A 7 -45.27 -23.06 -16.12
N VAL A 8 -45.07 -22.15 -17.06
CA VAL A 8 -43.76 -21.54 -17.32
C VAL A 8 -43.44 -20.67 -16.12
N LEU A 9 -42.69 -21.21 -15.15
CA LEU A 9 -42.10 -20.44 -14.08
C LEU A 9 -41.06 -19.51 -14.70
N GLY A 10 -41.42 -18.24 -14.87
CA GLY A 10 -40.49 -17.17 -15.14
C GLY A 10 -39.53 -17.03 -13.96
N LEU A 11 -38.29 -17.49 -14.13
CA LEU A 11 -37.17 -17.11 -13.29
C LEU A 11 -36.91 -15.61 -13.55
N LEU A 12 -37.60 -14.76 -12.78
CA LEU A 12 -37.21 -13.37 -12.61
C LEU A 12 -35.87 -13.38 -11.88
N TYR A 13 -34.80 -13.43 -12.68
CA TYR A 13 -33.46 -13.07 -12.25
C TYR A 13 -33.51 -11.59 -11.91
N PHE A 14 -33.91 -11.27 -10.67
CA PHE A 14 -33.62 -9.98 -10.08
C PHE A 14 -32.09 -9.90 -9.99
N ALA A 15 -31.46 -9.44 -11.08
CA ALA A 15 -30.21 -8.73 -10.97
C ALA A 15 -30.52 -7.50 -10.12
N SER A 16 -30.51 -7.68 -8.80
CA SER A 16 -30.32 -6.60 -7.86
C SER A 16 -28.99 -6.00 -8.28
N VAL A 17 -29.06 -4.94 -9.08
CA VAL A 17 -28.01 -3.95 -9.19
C VAL A 17 -27.94 -3.36 -7.79
N CYS A 18 -27.25 -4.06 -6.90
CA CYS A 18 -26.67 -3.48 -5.73
C CYS A 18 -25.64 -2.49 -6.27
N SER A 19 -26.09 -1.30 -6.64
CA SER A 19 -25.28 -0.10 -6.46
C SER A 19 -25.13 0.14 -4.96
N GLY A 20 -24.60 -0.86 -4.24
CA GLY A 20 -23.92 -0.61 -3.00
C GLY A 20 -22.77 0.28 -3.41
N ARG A 21 -22.75 1.52 -2.91
CA ARG A 21 -21.51 2.29 -2.91
C ARG A 21 -20.49 1.37 -2.23
N MET A 22 -19.61 0.78 -3.03
CA MET A 22 -18.49 0.04 -2.49
C MET A 22 -17.73 1.07 -1.66
N GLU A 23 -17.56 0.78 -0.37
CA GLU A 23 -16.81 1.66 0.51
C GLU A 23 -15.44 1.94 -0.11
N PRO A 24 -14.95 3.18 -0.06
CA PRO A 24 -13.67 3.54 -0.68
C PRO A 24 -12.55 2.62 -0.17
N GLY A 25 -11.67 2.22 -1.08
CA GLY A 25 -10.44 1.49 -0.75
C GLY A 25 -9.55 2.35 0.16
N GLU A 26 -8.74 1.74 1.00
CA GLU A 26 -7.86 2.48 1.90
C GLU A 26 -6.40 2.38 1.45
N VAL A 27 -5.74 3.53 1.36
CA VAL A 27 -4.29 3.64 1.16
C VAL A 27 -3.67 4.07 2.47
N LEU A 28 -2.83 3.21 3.04
CA LEU A 28 -2.08 3.52 4.26
C LEU A 28 -0.66 3.96 3.88
N LEU A 29 -0.33 5.24 4.08
CA LEU A 29 1.02 5.74 3.97
C LEU A 29 1.68 5.74 5.35
N VAL A 30 2.71 4.94 5.51
CA VAL A 30 3.50 4.76 6.73
C VAL A 30 4.84 5.47 6.55
N ILE A 31 5.20 6.33 7.49
CA ILE A 31 6.50 7.01 7.52
C ILE A 31 7.29 6.42 8.70
N ALA A 32 8.26 5.57 8.39
CA ALA A 32 9.20 5.02 9.37
C ALA A 32 10.13 6.14 9.84
N CYS A 33 9.94 6.57 11.08
CA CYS A 33 10.58 7.74 11.63
C CYS A 33 11.60 7.37 12.70
N PRO A 34 12.91 7.56 12.46
CA PRO A 34 13.92 7.30 13.47
C PRO A 34 13.83 8.36 14.59
N PRO A 35 14.13 8.00 15.85
CA PRO A 35 14.06 8.94 16.97
C PRO A 35 15.19 9.96 16.96
N LEU A 36 16.30 9.64 16.29
CA LEU A 36 17.49 10.47 16.15
C LEU A 36 18.11 10.31 14.75
N PRO A 37 18.85 11.33 14.25
CA PRO A 37 18.98 12.66 14.84
C PRO A 37 17.67 13.45 14.76
N ARG A 38 17.55 14.56 15.51
CA ARG A 38 16.35 15.42 15.52
C ARG A 38 15.92 15.83 14.11
N GLN A 39 16.87 16.10 13.22
CA GLN A 39 16.61 16.42 11.82
C GLN A 39 15.74 15.36 11.13
N ALA A 40 16.02 14.07 11.34
CA ALA A 40 15.26 13.00 10.70
C ALA A 40 13.79 13.02 11.17
N LYS A 41 13.55 13.36 12.43
CA LYS A 41 12.19 13.56 12.96
C LYS A 41 11.48 14.73 12.26
N ASP A 42 12.17 15.85 12.09
CA ASP A 42 11.64 17.02 11.39
C ASP A 42 11.29 16.69 9.92
N GLU A 43 12.14 15.88 9.26
CA GLU A 43 11.91 15.39 7.90
C GLU A 43 10.67 14.47 7.80
N CYS A 44 10.44 13.58 8.77
CA CYS A 44 9.22 12.76 8.80
C CYS A 44 7.95 13.60 8.85
N PHE A 45 7.92 14.63 9.72
CA PHE A 45 6.76 15.50 9.86
C PHE A 45 6.58 16.39 8.63
N ALA A 46 7.68 16.89 8.05
CA ALA A 46 7.63 17.62 6.80
C ALA A 46 7.07 16.76 5.64
N LEU A 47 7.46 15.49 5.55
CA LEU A 47 6.91 14.55 4.58
C LEU A 47 5.41 14.31 4.83
N SER A 48 5.03 14.03 6.08
CA SER A 48 3.63 13.84 6.48
C SER A 48 2.76 15.05 6.10
N ASP A 49 3.24 16.25 6.40
CA ASP A 49 2.52 17.50 6.11
C ASP A 49 2.43 17.78 4.61
N SER A 50 3.50 17.49 3.86
CA SER A 50 3.52 17.57 2.40
C SER A 50 2.47 16.65 1.77
N VAL A 51 2.43 15.37 2.18
CA VAL A 51 1.46 14.40 1.69
C VAL A 51 0.03 14.82 2.02
N ARG A 52 -0.24 15.22 3.27
CA ARG A 52 -1.57 15.69 3.68
C ARG A 52 -2.00 16.95 2.93
N LYS A 53 -1.07 17.86 2.65
CA LYS A 53 -1.34 19.06 1.84
C LYS A 53 -1.70 18.69 0.41
N GLN A 54 -0.95 17.79 -0.21
CA GLN A 54 -1.26 17.28 -1.55
C GLN A 54 -2.63 16.60 -1.57
N HIS A 55 -2.94 15.76 -0.59
CA HIS A 55 -4.25 15.09 -0.48
C HIS A 55 -5.41 16.09 -0.44
N ARG A 56 -5.34 17.10 0.43
CA ARG A 56 -6.36 18.16 0.50
C ARG A 56 -6.53 18.92 -0.81
N GLN A 57 -5.46 19.08 -1.59
CA GLN A 57 -5.54 19.72 -2.91
C GLN A 57 -6.27 18.82 -3.91
N LEU A 58 -6.08 17.50 -3.86
CA LEU A 58 -6.82 16.54 -4.69
C LEU A 58 -8.29 16.49 -4.31
N GLU A 59 -8.61 16.46 -3.02
CA GLU A 59 -9.99 16.50 -2.52
C GLU A 59 -10.74 17.75 -3.02
N ARG A 60 -10.11 18.93 -2.92
CA ARG A 60 -10.70 20.20 -3.40
C ARG A 60 -10.87 20.26 -4.91
N ALA A 61 -9.99 19.59 -5.65
CA ALA A 61 -10.05 19.49 -7.09
C ALA A 61 -11.00 18.38 -7.56
N GLU A 62 -11.66 17.67 -6.64
CA GLU A 62 -12.53 16.52 -6.91
C GLU A 62 -11.84 15.45 -7.76
N ILE A 63 -10.54 15.25 -7.53
CA ILE A 63 -9.74 14.21 -8.19
C ILE A 63 -9.80 12.95 -7.33
N PHE A 64 -10.31 11.85 -7.90
CA PHE A 64 -10.59 10.56 -7.22
C PHE A 64 -11.64 10.65 -6.11
N PRO A 65 -12.81 11.29 -6.34
CA PRO A 65 -13.79 11.52 -5.29
C PRO A 65 -14.39 10.20 -4.81
N GLY A 66 -13.95 9.74 -3.63
CA GLY A 66 -14.42 8.51 -3.03
C GLY A 66 -13.82 7.23 -3.62
N ASP A 67 -12.74 7.30 -4.41
CA ASP A 67 -11.99 6.09 -4.81
C ASP A 67 -11.18 5.55 -3.61
N TYR A 68 -10.54 6.46 -2.86
CA TYR A 68 -9.63 6.13 -1.77
C TYR A 68 -9.83 6.95 -0.50
N VAL A 69 -9.55 6.34 0.65
CA VAL A 69 -9.25 7.01 1.92
C VAL A 69 -7.74 6.91 2.16
N LEU A 70 -7.05 8.05 2.16
CA LEU A 70 -5.62 8.11 2.50
C LEU A 70 -5.45 8.28 4.02
N LYS A 71 -4.79 7.32 4.66
CA LYS A 71 -4.31 7.43 6.04
C LYS A 71 -2.81 7.68 6.04
N VAL A 72 -2.36 8.69 6.78
CA VAL A 72 -0.93 8.98 6.95
C VAL A 72 -0.55 8.73 8.41
N HIS A 73 0.34 7.76 8.63
CA HIS A 73 0.82 7.36 9.95
C HIS A 73 2.34 7.55 10.04
N VAL A 74 2.79 8.36 10.99
CA VAL A 74 4.22 8.51 11.33
C VAL A 74 4.53 7.51 12.44
N MET A 75 5.30 6.48 12.13
CA MET A 75 5.61 5.40 13.05
C MET A 75 6.95 5.69 13.72
N GLN A 76 6.96 5.80 15.05
CA GLN A 76 8.15 6.04 15.87
C GLN A 76 8.56 4.79 16.66
N GLU A 77 7.69 3.80 16.75
CA GLU A 77 7.87 2.56 17.50
C GLU A 77 8.94 1.63 16.91
N LEU A 78 9.48 1.96 15.73
CA LEU A 78 10.36 1.05 14.99
C LEU A 78 11.83 1.06 15.40
N PHE A 79 12.23 1.78 16.44
CA PHE A 79 13.66 1.92 16.75
C PHE A 79 14.40 0.60 17.02
N ASN A 80 13.68 -0.48 17.36
CA ASN A 80 14.27 -1.80 17.59
C ASN A 80 14.18 -2.76 16.38
N TYR A 81 13.62 -2.32 15.26
CA TYR A 81 13.47 -3.13 14.05
C TYR A 81 14.58 -2.74 13.08
N TRP A 82 15.49 -3.68 12.85
CA TRP A 82 16.68 -3.47 12.02
C TRP A 82 16.33 -3.46 10.53
N THR A 83 15.15 -3.96 10.16
CA THR A 83 14.69 -4.03 8.77
C THR A 83 13.21 -3.70 8.65
N LEU A 84 12.80 -3.30 7.44
CA LEU A 84 11.40 -3.21 7.02
C LEU A 84 10.64 -4.49 7.37
N LEU A 85 11.23 -5.66 7.10
CA LEU A 85 10.59 -6.96 7.27
C LEU A 85 10.23 -7.25 8.72
N ASP A 86 11.07 -6.85 9.67
CA ASP A 86 10.79 -7.05 11.10
C ASP A 86 9.63 -6.14 11.57
N ALA A 87 9.46 -4.99 10.93
CA ALA A 87 8.42 -4.03 11.25
C ALA A 87 7.03 -4.39 10.69
N LEU A 88 6.98 -5.16 9.59
CA LEU A 88 5.70 -5.56 8.96
C LEU A 88 4.79 -6.35 9.93
N PRO A 89 5.27 -7.36 10.70
CA PRO A 89 4.48 -8.03 11.73
C PRO A 89 3.89 -7.08 12.78
N HIS A 90 4.63 -6.03 13.14
CA HIS A 90 4.12 -5.03 14.09
C HIS A 90 2.92 -4.27 13.50
N LEU A 91 3.03 -3.81 12.25
CA LEU A 91 1.92 -3.18 11.53
C LEU A 91 0.72 -4.13 11.39
N ARG A 92 0.95 -5.42 11.15
CA ARG A 92 -0.12 -6.43 11.09
C ARG A 92 -0.91 -6.54 12.38
N GLY A 93 -0.22 -6.49 13.52
CA GLY A 93 -0.85 -6.53 14.84
C GLY A 93 -1.65 -5.26 15.16
N GLN A 94 -1.38 -4.16 14.50
CA GLN A 94 -2.08 -2.89 14.67
C GLN A 94 -3.35 -2.82 13.80
N THR A 95 -4.39 -3.53 14.22
CA THR A 95 -5.70 -3.59 13.53
C THR A 95 -6.39 -2.24 13.31
N ARG A 96 -5.97 -1.20 14.05
CA ARG A 96 -6.40 0.20 13.82
C ARG A 96 -5.80 0.82 12.55
N LEU A 97 -4.58 0.39 12.18
CA LEU A 97 -3.89 0.86 10.98
C LEU A 97 -4.18 -0.03 9.78
N LEU A 98 -4.02 -1.34 9.93
CA LEU A 98 -4.24 -2.30 8.85
C LEU A 98 -5.58 -3.00 9.03
N ASN A 99 -6.46 -2.88 8.04
CA ASN A 99 -7.76 -3.54 8.05
C ASN A 99 -8.10 -4.16 6.69
N ALA A 100 -9.27 -4.79 6.58
CA ALA A 100 -9.69 -5.49 5.36
C ALA A 100 -9.84 -4.56 4.15
N ARG A 101 -10.09 -3.25 4.36
CA ARG A 101 -10.20 -2.24 3.30
C ARG A 101 -8.87 -1.65 2.88
N THR A 102 -7.78 -1.89 3.61
CA THR A 102 -6.46 -1.40 3.22
C THR A 102 -6.02 -2.12 1.96
N GLU A 103 -6.11 -1.46 0.81
CA GLU A 103 -5.72 -2.01 -0.49
C GLU A 103 -4.23 -1.85 -0.74
N TRP A 104 -3.66 -0.74 -0.25
CA TRP A 104 -2.28 -0.36 -0.50
C TRP A 104 -1.61 0.14 0.76
N ILE A 105 -0.33 -0.19 0.90
CA ILE A 105 0.51 0.28 1.99
C ILE A 105 1.75 0.90 1.37
N ILE A 106 1.91 2.21 1.51
CA ILE A 106 3.06 2.95 1.02
C ILE A 106 4.01 3.12 2.20
N TRP A 107 5.15 2.45 2.16
CA TRP A 107 6.21 2.58 3.14
C TRP A 107 7.20 3.65 2.72
N CYS A 108 7.39 4.65 3.57
CA CYS A 108 8.35 5.74 3.39
C CYS A 108 9.34 5.74 4.55
N GLN A 109 10.57 6.21 4.29
CA GLN A 109 11.53 6.59 5.32
C GLN A 109 11.52 8.11 5.50
N HIS A 110 12.16 8.60 6.56
CA HIS A 110 12.31 10.05 6.83
C HIS A 110 12.85 10.84 5.62
N ASN A 111 13.73 10.24 4.82
CA ASN A 111 14.34 10.86 3.63
C ASN A 111 13.59 10.60 2.31
N THR A 112 12.44 9.93 2.34
CA THR A 112 11.61 9.71 1.15
C THR A 112 10.93 11.02 0.72
N ARG A 113 10.79 11.22 -0.60
CA ARG A 113 10.09 12.38 -1.17
C ARG A 113 8.94 11.93 -2.08
N VAL A 114 7.74 12.41 -1.79
CA VAL A 114 6.55 12.20 -2.64
C VAL A 114 6.29 13.47 -3.45
N SER A 115 6.84 13.52 -4.67
CA SER A 115 6.72 14.69 -5.55
C SER A 115 5.30 14.89 -6.10
N SER A 116 4.56 13.79 -6.34
CA SER A 116 3.19 13.83 -6.85
C SER A 116 2.37 12.69 -6.26
N LEU A 117 1.57 13.01 -5.24
CA LEU A 117 0.60 12.07 -4.68
C LEU A 117 -0.45 11.66 -5.73
N ARG A 118 -0.87 12.58 -6.59
CA ARG A 118 -1.81 12.29 -7.68
C ARG A 118 -1.28 11.20 -8.58
N GLY A 119 -0.06 11.37 -9.09
CA GLY A 119 0.56 10.41 -10.01
C GLY A 119 0.73 9.05 -9.34
N LEU A 120 1.09 9.02 -8.06
CA LEU A 120 1.18 7.78 -7.29
C LEU A 120 -0.17 7.07 -7.21
N LEU A 121 -1.24 7.75 -6.78
CA LEU A 121 -2.58 7.16 -6.67
C LEU A 121 -3.12 6.71 -8.04
N GLU A 122 -2.85 7.45 -9.11
CA GLU A 122 -3.19 7.05 -10.49
C GLU A 122 -2.51 5.75 -10.90
N GLN A 123 -1.25 5.53 -10.50
CA GLN A 123 -0.56 4.27 -10.75
C GLN A 123 -1.22 3.13 -9.96
N LEU A 124 -1.48 3.32 -8.67
CA LEU A 124 -2.08 2.28 -7.82
C LEU A 124 -3.46 1.85 -8.34
N ARG A 125 -4.27 2.79 -8.82
CA ARG A 125 -5.59 2.50 -9.40
C ARG A 125 -5.54 1.61 -10.65
N ARG A 126 -4.40 1.56 -11.34
CA ARG A 126 -4.20 0.70 -12.51
C ARG A 126 -3.65 -0.68 -12.17
N GLN A 127 -3.28 -0.92 -10.91
CA GLN A 127 -2.75 -2.20 -10.45
C GLN A 127 -3.84 -2.99 -9.72
N ASP A 128 -3.69 -4.32 -9.68
CA ASP A 128 -4.58 -5.20 -8.90
C ASP A 128 -4.12 -5.24 -7.44
N SER A 129 -4.92 -4.68 -6.53
CA SER A 129 -4.66 -4.68 -5.09
C SER A 129 -4.91 -6.05 -4.42
N GLY A 130 -5.50 -7.00 -5.15
CA GLY A 130 -5.74 -8.38 -4.73
C GLY A 130 -4.56 -9.32 -4.95
N GLU A 131 -3.55 -8.90 -5.71
CA GLU A 131 -2.33 -9.70 -5.92
C GLU A 131 -1.39 -9.65 -4.71
N LEU A 132 -0.58 -10.70 -4.53
CA LEU A 132 0.51 -10.68 -3.57
C LEU A 132 1.74 -10.04 -4.18
N SER A 133 1.85 -8.71 -4.08
CA SER A 133 2.90 -7.97 -4.74
C SER A 133 3.41 -6.80 -3.90
N PHE A 134 4.64 -6.41 -4.21
CA PHE A 134 5.22 -5.15 -3.77
C PHE A 134 5.91 -4.48 -4.96
N HIS A 135 6.02 -3.16 -4.89
CA HIS A 135 6.57 -2.33 -5.95
C HIS A 135 7.57 -1.34 -5.35
N GLY A 136 8.70 -1.14 -6.02
CA GLY A 136 9.72 -0.20 -5.60
C GLY A 136 10.77 0.00 -6.68
N HIS A 137 11.68 0.94 -6.46
CA HIS A 137 12.83 1.09 -7.33
C HIS A 137 13.81 -0.06 -7.09
N ALA A 138 14.02 -0.92 -8.10
CA ALA A 138 14.90 -2.06 -7.99
C ALA A 138 16.38 -1.64 -7.97
N LEU A 139 17.10 -2.11 -6.97
CA LEU A 139 18.55 -2.09 -6.88
C LEU A 139 19.09 -3.50 -7.16
N TYR A 140 20.30 -3.53 -7.70
CA TYR A 140 21.05 -4.75 -7.99
C TYR A 140 22.45 -4.57 -7.45
N ASP A 141 23.04 -5.63 -6.90
CA ASP A 141 24.43 -5.55 -6.48
C ASP A 141 25.36 -5.70 -7.69
N SER A 142 26.49 -4.99 -7.66
CA SER A 142 27.57 -5.15 -8.65
C SER A 142 28.41 -6.41 -8.39
N GLU A 143 28.41 -6.89 -7.15
CA GLU A 143 29.14 -8.07 -6.69
C GLU A 143 28.36 -8.78 -5.58
N ALA A 144 28.70 -10.03 -5.27
CA ALA A 144 27.97 -10.76 -4.23
C ALA A 144 28.20 -10.13 -2.84
N THR A 145 27.13 -9.61 -2.23
CA THR A 145 27.15 -9.08 -0.84
C THR A 145 26.53 -10.07 0.15
N ILE A 146 26.48 -9.71 1.44
CA ILE A 146 25.80 -10.50 2.50
C ILE A 146 24.34 -10.81 2.14
N ILE A 147 23.66 -9.94 1.39
CA ILE A 147 22.28 -10.14 0.92
C ILE A 147 22.19 -11.37 -0.01
N HIS A 148 23.27 -11.67 -0.74
CA HIS A 148 23.40 -12.76 -1.70
C HIS A 148 24.09 -14.02 -1.14
N HIS A 149 24.52 -13.99 0.13
CA HIS A 149 25.40 -15.01 0.71
C HIS A 149 24.81 -16.43 0.68
N PHE A 150 23.48 -16.57 0.65
CA PHE A 150 22.81 -17.88 0.72
C PHE A 150 22.12 -18.31 -0.58
N SER A 151 21.98 -17.42 -1.58
CA SER A 151 21.34 -17.73 -2.86
C SER A 151 21.80 -16.76 -3.95
N ASN A 152 22.04 -17.27 -5.16
CA ASN A 152 22.39 -16.48 -6.35
C ASN A 152 23.72 -15.68 -6.32
N TYR A 153 24.65 -15.97 -5.41
CA TYR A 153 25.95 -15.27 -5.36
C TYR A 153 26.76 -15.30 -6.68
N LYS A 154 26.52 -16.28 -7.56
CA LYS A 154 27.18 -16.40 -8.88
C LYS A 154 26.65 -15.39 -9.90
N ASP A 155 25.48 -14.81 -9.65
CA ASP A 155 24.85 -13.79 -10.49
C ASP A 155 24.19 -12.73 -9.58
N PRO A 156 24.96 -11.72 -9.13
CA PRO A 156 24.49 -10.65 -8.24
C PRO A 156 23.35 -9.80 -8.82
N GLN A 157 23.12 -9.85 -10.14
CA GLN A 157 22.03 -9.13 -10.80
C GLN A 157 20.71 -9.91 -10.80
N ARG A 158 20.72 -11.17 -10.38
CA ARG A 158 19.52 -12.03 -10.40
C ARG A 158 18.48 -11.66 -9.35
N PHE A 159 18.88 -11.03 -8.26
CA PHE A 159 18.00 -10.75 -7.13
C PHE A 159 17.88 -9.24 -6.88
N PRO A 160 16.86 -8.58 -7.46
CA PRO A 160 16.62 -7.18 -7.15
C PRO A 160 16.09 -7.01 -5.73
N TYR A 161 16.45 -5.90 -5.10
CA TYR A 161 15.88 -5.47 -3.82
C TYR A 161 15.45 -4.00 -3.90
N PRO A 162 14.44 -3.56 -3.12
CA PRO A 162 13.92 -2.21 -3.26
C PRO A 162 14.84 -1.17 -2.61
N MET A 163 15.05 -0.03 -3.28
CA MET A 163 15.61 1.17 -2.68
C MET A 163 14.63 1.77 -1.67
N LEU A 164 14.80 1.43 -0.39
CA LEU A 164 13.86 1.84 0.67
C LEU A 164 13.70 3.37 0.79
N SER A 165 14.76 4.14 0.53
CA SER A 165 14.72 5.60 0.56
C SER A 165 13.79 6.20 -0.50
N ALA A 166 13.56 5.51 -1.62
CA ALA A 166 12.57 5.90 -2.64
C ALA A 166 11.12 5.63 -2.20
N GLY A 167 10.93 4.86 -1.13
CA GLY A 167 9.65 4.30 -0.74
C GLY A 167 9.35 2.98 -1.45
N VAL A 168 8.54 2.15 -0.79
CA VAL A 168 8.10 0.84 -1.28
C VAL A 168 6.60 0.73 -1.09
N VAL A 169 5.89 0.17 -2.06
CA VAL A 169 4.45 -0.05 -2.00
C VAL A 169 4.18 -1.54 -1.85
N PHE A 170 3.29 -1.92 -0.94
CA PHE A 170 2.79 -3.28 -0.77
C PHE A 170 1.30 -3.30 -1.06
N THR A 171 0.82 -4.39 -1.64
CA THR A 171 -0.62 -4.67 -1.57
C THR A 171 -1.00 -5.00 -0.13
N GLY A 172 -2.18 -4.56 0.29
CA GLY A 172 -2.64 -4.82 1.66
C GLY A 172 -2.85 -6.31 1.93
N VAL A 173 -3.22 -7.09 0.91
CA VAL A 173 -3.34 -8.56 1.02
C VAL A 173 -2.01 -9.24 1.31
N LEU A 174 -0.88 -8.69 0.83
CA LEU A 174 0.45 -9.24 1.09
C LEU A 174 0.79 -9.20 2.58
N LEU A 175 0.40 -8.13 3.29
CA LEU A 175 0.67 -8.02 4.72
C LEU A 175 -0.39 -8.69 5.59
N ARG A 176 -1.62 -8.89 5.11
CA ARG A 176 -2.67 -9.54 5.91
C ARG A 176 -2.58 -11.07 5.98
N ARG A 177 -1.86 -11.73 5.07
CA ARG A 177 -1.70 -13.19 5.07
C ARG A 177 -0.86 -13.69 6.24
#